data_AF-A0A960LR86-F1
#
_entry.id   AF-A0A960LR86-F1
#
_cell.length_a   1.000
_cell.length_b   1.000
_cell.length_c   1.000
_cell.angle_alpha   90.00
_cell.angle_beta   90.00
_cell.angle_gamma   90.00
#
_symmetry.space_group_name_H-M   'P 1'
#
loop_
_entity.id
_entity.type
_entity.pdbx_description
1 polymer ?
#
loop_
_entity_poly.entity_id
_entity_poly.type
_entity_poly.pdbx_seq_one_letter_code
_entity_poly.pdbx_strand_id
1 'polypeptide(L)'
;MERAIEELEARARQRQQKANAKYEEEKAERREKETKTGKKCRGKEPKRPEKKAEDSSEQCNLSDPDARIMRKNKRAGFTQSYNAQVAVDAAGSQLILGQHVSQSASDYAELENGVVSIPKRLGKPKSVLTDAGYVNADAFDRLEQEGVEIYCSVHREDAHNERHYDFRPQKASSRAVKAPTDERLVAMRDKLRTEAGKAL
;
A
#
# COMPACT_ATOMS: atom_id res chain seq x y z
N MET A 1 24.72 15.74 -14.73
CA MET A 1 23.71 16.66 -14.17
C MET A 1 22.52 16.81 -15.10
N GLU A 2 22.70 17.09 -16.40
CA GLU A 2 21.60 17.20 -17.38
C GLU A 2 20.65 16.00 -17.39
N ARG A 3 21.18 14.77 -17.44
CA ARG A 3 20.38 13.54 -17.38
C ARG A 3 19.48 13.46 -16.14
N ALA A 4 19.97 13.92 -14.99
CA ALA A 4 19.21 13.89 -13.73
C ALA A 4 18.06 14.91 -13.75
N ILE A 5 18.28 16.07 -14.36
CA ILE A 5 17.25 17.10 -14.55
C ILE A 5 16.17 16.58 -15.50
N GLU A 6 16.57 16.04 -16.65
CA GLU A 6 15.64 15.48 -17.65
C GLU A 6 14.78 14.36 -17.06
N GLU A 7 15.37 13.48 -16.26
CA GLU A 7 14.65 12.41 -15.58
C GLU A 7 13.62 12.93 -14.56
N LEU A 8 14.00 13.92 -13.74
CA LEU A 8 13.09 14.57 -12.79
C LEU A 8 11.91 15.24 -13.52
N GLU A 9 12.18 15.93 -14.62
CA GLU A 9 11.14 16.55 -15.46
C GLU A 9 10.23 15.51 -16.12
N ALA A 10 10.78 14.44 -16.66
CA ALA A 10 10.01 13.35 -17.26
C ALA A 10 9.09 12.70 -16.22
N ARG A 11 9.61 12.44 -15.01
CA ARG A 11 8.83 11.89 -13.89
C ARG A 11 7.75 12.84 -13.40
N ALA A 12 8.04 14.14 -13.33
CA ALA A 12 7.06 15.16 -13.00
C ALA A 12 5.93 15.20 -14.05
N ARG A 13 6.27 15.16 -15.34
CA ARG A 13 5.31 15.07 -16.45
C ARG A 13 4.45 13.81 -16.36
N GLN A 14 5.05 12.65 -16.13
CA GLN A 14 4.31 11.38 -16.01
C GLN A 14 3.32 11.40 -14.84
N ARG A 15 3.70 11.95 -13.68
CA ARG A 15 2.80 12.11 -12.54
C ARG A 15 1.66 13.06 -12.85
N GLN A 16 1.94 14.18 -13.51
CA GLN A 16 0.90 15.13 -13.93
C GLN A 16 -0.09 14.47 -14.91
N GLN A 17 0.40 13.67 -15.86
CA GLN A 17 -0.45 12.90 -16.78
C GLN A 17 -1.34 11.90 -16.03
N LYS A 18 -0.76 11.10 -15.11
CA LYS A 18 -1.52 10.15 -14.28
C LYS A 18 -2.58 10.85 -13.42
N ALA A 19 -2.23 11.99 -12.82
CA ALA A 19 -3.16 12.78 -12.02
C ALA A 19 -4.30 13.37 -12.87
N ASN A 20 -4.00 13.85 -14.08
CA ASN A 20 -5.02 14.31 -15.02
C ASN A 20 -5.92 13.17 -15.50
N ALA A 21 -5.36 12.01 -15.83
CA ALA A 21 -6.14 10.84 -16.25
C ALA A 21 -7.11 10.39 -15.14
N LYS A 22 -6.63 10.29 -13.89
CA LYS A 22 -7.48 9.97 -12.74
C LYS A 22 -8.58 11.01 -12.52
N TYR A 23 -8.27 12.30 -12.69
CA TYR A 23 -9.27 13.36 -12.60
C TYR A 23 -10.38 13.22 -13.66
N GLU A 24 -10.02 12.92 -14.91
CA GLU A 24 -11.02 12.71 -15.97
C GLU A 24 -11.83 11.43 -15.75
N GLU A 25 -11.23 10.36 -15.23
CA GLU A 25 -11.92 9.12 -14.83
C GLU A 25 -12.95 9.39 -13.72
N GLU A 26 -12.54 10.02 -12.61
CA GLU A 26 -13.46 10.38 -11.51
C GLU A 26 -14.61 11.28 -11.97
N LYS A 27 -14.32 12.20 -12.90
CA LYS A 27 -15.33 13.09 -13.49
C LYS A 27 -16.27 12.34 -14.43
N ALA A 28 -15.76 11.37 -15.20
CA ALA A 28 -16.57 10.52 -16.06
C ALA A 28 -17.49 9.62 -15.24
N GLU A 29 -16.97 8.95 -14.21
CA GLU A 29 -17.78 8.15 -13.29
C GLU A 29 -18.88 8.97 -12.60
N ARG A 30 -18.55 10.19 -12.16
CA ARG A 30 -19.53 11.09 -11.55
C ARG A 30 -20.63 11.44 -12.56
N ARG A 31 -20.27 11.80 -13.79
CA ARG A 31 -21.24 12.08 -14.86
C ARG A 31 -22.13 10.87 -15.14
N GLU A 32 -21.55 9.68 -15.24
CA GLU A 32 -22.30 8.45 -15.46
C GLU A 32 -23.31 8.19 -14.33
N LYS A 33 -22.88 8.34 -13.07
CA LYS A 33 -23.76 8.23 -11.89
C LYS A 33 -24.89 9.27 -11.92
N GLU A 34 -24.60 10.51 -12.33
CA GLU A 34 -25.61 11.56 -12.48
C GLU A 34 -26.60 11.26 -13.60
N THR A 35 -26.14 10.74 -14.74
CA THR A 35 -27.04 10.32 -15.83
C THR A 35 -27.93 9.14 -15.44
N LYS A 36 -27.39 8.14 -14.71
CA LYS A 36 -28.14 6.97 -14.26
C LYS A 36 -29.19 7.30 -13.21
N THR A 37 -28.88 8.21 -12.29
CA THR A 37 -29.76 8.55 -11.15
C THR A 37 -30.66 9.76 -11.43
N GLY A 38 -30.38 10.54 -12.48
CA GLY A 38 -31.06 11.80 -12.79
C GLY A 38 -30.86 12.90 -11.73
N LYS A 39 -29.96 12.68 -10.76
CA LYS A 39 -29.72 13.57 -9.63
C LYS A 39 -28.23 13.90 -9.57
N LYS A 40 -27.91 15.14 -9.17
CA LYS A 40 -26.52 15.55 -8.92
C LYS A 40 -25.89 14.67 -7.84
N CYS A 41 -24.65 14.22 -8.07
CA CYS A 41 -23.92 13.44 -7.09
C CYS A 41 -23.64 14.31 -5.86
N ARG A 42 -23.85 13.75 -4.66
CA ARG A 42 -23.50 14.40 -3.39
C ARG A 42 -21.99 14.39 -3.19
N GLY A 43 -21.46 15.43 -2.55
CA GLY A 43 -20.04 15.57 -2.22
C GLY A 43 -19.27 16.51 -3.15
N LYS A 44 -18.01 16.77 -2.80
CA LYS A 44 -17.14 17.73 -3.50
C LYS A 44 -16.83 17.27 -4.92
N GLU A 45 -16.81 18.19 -5.87
CA GLU A 45 -16.38 17.87 -7.24
C GLU A 45 -14.89 17.48 -7.26
N PRO A 46 -14.51 16.52 -8.14
CA PRO A 46 -13.11 16.23 -8.38
C PRO A 46 -12.39 17.53 -8.72
N LYS A 47 -11.19 17.73 -8.16
CA LYS A 47 -10.38 18.90 -8.45
C LYS A 47 -9.28 18.53 -9.43
N ARG A 48 -9.09 19.37 -10.44
CA ARG A 48 -7.92 19.24 -11.32
C ARG A 48 -6.64 19.45 -10.49
N PRO A 49 -5.57 18.67 -10.73
CA PRO A 49 -4.29 18.93 -10.08
C PRO A 49 -3.81 20.36 -10.37
N GLU A 50 -3.59 21.14 -9.31
CA GLU A 50 -3.21 22.56 -9.39
C GLU A 50 -1.72 22.75 -9.73
N LYS A 51 -0.86 21.81 -9.34
CA LYS A 51 0.59 21.87 -9.55
C LYS A 51 0.97 21.37 -10.94
N LYS A 52 1.79 22.15 -11.65
CA LYS A 52 2.40 21.72 -12.91
C LYS A 52 3.64 20.85 -12.64
N ALA A 53 4.06 20.10 -13.64
CA ALA A 53 5.30 19.33 -13.57
C ALA A 53 6.52 20.22 -13.25
N GLU A 54 6.53 21.45 -13.78
CA GLU A 54 7.58 22.46 -13.55
C GLU A 54 7.69 22.90 -12.09
N ASP A 55 6.61 22.78 -11.30
CA ASP A 55 6.59 23.14 -9.87
C ASP A 55 7.11 22.02 -8.96
N SER A 56 7.68 20.96 -9.53
CA SER A 56 8.16 19.79 -8.79
C SER A 56 9.40 20.13 -7.97
N SER A 57 9.30 20.02 -6.64
CA SER A 57 10.42 20.17 -5.70
C SER A 57 11.13 18.85 -5.40
N GLU A 58 11.07 17.88 -6.33
CA GLU A 58 11.67 16.57 -6.12
C GLU A 58 13.20 16.65 -6.22
N GLN A 59 13.86 15.85 -5.37
CA GLN A 59 15.30 15.73 -5.33
C GLN A 59 15.68 14.29 -5.73
N CYS A 60 16.74 14.15 -6.51
CA CYS A 60 17.37 12.87 -6.80
C CYS A 60 18.80 12.86 -6.26
N ASN A 61 19.33 11.67 -6.02
CA ASN A 61 20.76 11.51 -5.75
C ASN A 61 21.53 11.48 -7.08
N LEU A 62 22.67 12.17 -7.14
CA LEU A 62 23.49 12.27 -8.34
C LEU A 62 24.34 11.02 -8.58
N SER A 63 24.67 10.27 -7.52
CA SER A 63 25.45 9.03 -7.60
C SER A 63 24.57 7.82 -7.86
N ASP A 64 23.37 7.81 -7.31
CA ASP A 64 22.37 6.76 -7.48
C ASP A 64 20.99 7.38 -7.76
N PRO A 65 20.61 7.56 -9.03
CA PRO A 65 19.36 8.24 -9.40
C PRO A 65 18.12 7.44 -9.02
N ASP A 66 18.24 6.16 -8.70
CA ASP A 66 17.12 5.29 -8.31
C ASP A 66 16.84 5.34 -6.80
N ALA A 67 17.83 5.73 -5.98
CA ALA A 67 17.64 5.92 -4.55
C ALA A 67 16.64 7.06 -4.27
N ARG A 68 15.87 6.92 -3.19
CA ARG A 68 14.91 7.95 -2.77
C ARG A 68 15.21 8.42 -1.35
N ILE A 69 14.86 9.67 -1.10
CA ILE A 69 14.87 10.23 0.25
C ILE A 69 13.64 9.66 0.98
N MET A 70 13.86 8.68 1.84
CA MET A 70 12.81 8.03 2.62
C MET A 70 13.03 8.26 4.12
N ARG A 71 12.00 8.01 4.93
CA ARG A 71 12.12 7.95 6.38
C ARG A 71 11.30 6.77 6.90
N LYS A 72 11.83 6.07 7.89
CA LYS A 72 11.14 4.91 8.50
C LYS A 72 9.86 5.31 9.24
N ASN A 73 9.87 6.44 9.94
CA ASN A 73 8.71 6.97 10.65
C ASN A 73 8.87 8.48 10.92
N LYS A 74 7.86 9.11 11.53
CA LYS A 74 7.86 10.57 11.80
C LYS A 74 8.97 11.06 12.74
N ARG A 75 9.58 10.16 13.54
CA ARG A 75 10.65 10.47 14.49
C ARG A 75 12.04 10.15 13.93
N ALA A 76 12.11 9.43 12.81
CA ALA A 76 13.35 9.07 12.16
C ALA A 76 13.80 10.20 11.22
N GLY A 77 15.12 10.33 11.04
CA GLY A 77 15.72 11.17 10.02
C GLY A 77 15.40 10.67 8.61
N PHE A 78 15.58 11.55 7.63
CA PHE A 78 15.54 11.18 6.22
C PHE A 78 16.87 10.53 5.81
N THR A 79 16.79 9.43 5.08
CA THR A 79 17.93 8.70 4.54
C THR A 79 17.70 8.41 3.07
N GLN A 80 18.77 8.40 2.28
CA GLN A 80 18.72 7.86 0.93
C GLN A 80 18.66 6.35 1.03
N SER A 81 17.60 5.74 0.50
CA SER A 81 17.33 4.32 0.69
C SER A 81 16.39 3.79 -0.37
N TYR A 82 16.27 2.47 -0.35
CA TYR A 82 15.28 1.70 -1.07
C TYR A 82 14.39 0.95 -0.09
N ASN A 83 13.21 0.55 -0.55
CA ASN A 83 12.33 -0.33 0.19
C ASN A 83 12.45 -1.76 -0.38
N ALA A 84 13.20 -2.62 0.29
CA ALA A 84 13.38 -4.00 -0.12
C ALA A 84 12.23 -4.87 0.40
N GLN A 85 11.64 -5.66 -0.50
CA GLN A 85 10.51 -6.52 -0.22
C GLN A 85 10.86 -7.98 -0.47
N VAL A 86 10.29 -8.85 0.36
CA VAL A 86 10.59 -10.28 0.34
C VAL A 86 9.32 -11.08 0.57
N ALA A 87 9.09 -12.07 -0.28
CA ALA A 87 8.06 -13.09 -0.10
C ALA A 87 8.73 -14.38 0.43
N VAL A 88 8.25 -14.89 1.57
CA VAL A 88 8.84 -16.03 2.29
C VAL A 88 7.82 -17.16 2.39
N ASP A 89 8.27 -18.40 2.29
CA ASP A 89 7.45 -19.57 2.60
C ASP A 89 7.19 -19.69 4.11
N ALA A 90 6.00 -19.27 4.52
CA ALA A 90 5.56 -19.36 5.91
C ALA A 90 5.16 -20.77 6.36
N ALA A 91 4.89 -21.70 5.43
CA ALA A 91 4.29 -23.00 5.74
C ALA A 91 5.31 -24.09 6.13
N GLY A 92 6.61 -23.83 6.00
CA GLY A 92 7.61 -24.76 6.52
C GLY A 92 9.06 -24.41 6.21
N SER A 93 9.40 -24.13 4.95
CA SER A 93 10.81 -24.03 4.57
C SER A 93 11.49 -22.74 5.05
N GLN A 94 10.70 -21.69 5.31
CA GLN A 94 11.19 -20.35 5.65
C GLN A 94 12.16 -19.77 4.60
N LEU A 95 12.13 -20.30 3.39
CA LEU A 95 12.96 -19.84 2.27
C LEU A 95 12.34 -18.60 1.62
N ILE A 96 13.21 -17.75 1.10
CA ILE A 96 12.82 -16.62 0.27
C ILE A 96 12.39 -17.15 -1.09
N LEU A 97 11.11 -16.95 -1.43
CA LEU A 97 10.52 -17.37 -2.70
C LEU A 97 10.52 -16.26 -3.75
N GLY A 98 10.45 -15.01 -3.31
CA GLY A 98 10.40 -13.84 -4.18
C GLY A 98 11.02 -12.62 -3.49
N GLN A 99 11.53 -11.69 -4.30
CA GLN A 99 12.08 -10.43 -3.81
C GLN A 99 11.97 -9.35 -4.87
N HIS A 100 11.84 -8.11 -4.43
CA HIS A 100 11.99 -6.94 -5.28
C HIS A 100 12.38 -5.71 -4.46
N VAL A 101 12.82 -4.67 -5.16
CA VAL A 101 13.19 -3.40 -4.53
C VAL A 101 12.28 -2.32 -5.08
N SER A 102 11.65 -1.57 -4.17
CA SER A 102 10.74 -0.47 -4.47
C SER A 102 11.37 0.88 -4.12
N GLN A 103 10.99 1.87 -4.92
CA GLN A 103 11.28 3.29 -4.68
C GLN A 103 10.17 3.96 -3.85
N SER A 104 9.15 3.22 -3.42
CA SER A 104 8.12 3.71 -2.50
C SER A 104 8.57 3.54 -1.05
N ALA A 105 8.46 4.61 -0.26
CA ALA A 105 8.70 4.54 1.18
C ALA A 105 7.59 3.78 1.95
N SER A 106 6.50 3.39 1.28
CA SER A 106 5.31 2.78 1.87
C SER A 106 4.99 1.45 1.19
N ASP A 107 4.61 0.46 2.00
CA ASP A 107 4.31 -0.91 1.54
C ASP A 107 2.88 -1.06 0.97
N TYR A 108 2.05 -0.02 1.10
CA TYR A 108 0.65 0.02 0.67
C TYR A 108 0.36 -0.51 -0.75
N ALA A 109 1.32 -0.38 -1.68
CA ALA A 109 1.18 -0.82 -3.07
C ALA A 109 2.03 -2.05 -3.41
N GLU A 110 2.66 -2.69 -2.41
CA GLU A 110 3.68 -3.72 -2.63
C GLU A 110 3.16 -5.15 -2.52
N LEU A 111 1.90 -5.35 -2.12
CA LEU A 111 1.31 -6.68 -1.94
C LEU A 111 1.32 -7.49 -3.24
N GLU A 112 0.74 -6.91 -4.30
CA GLU A 112 0.67 -7.54 -5.62
C GLU A 112 2.08 -7.74 -6.20
N ASN A 113 2.96 -6.76 -6.03
CA ASN A 113 4.37 -6.87 -6.47
C ASN A 113 5.07 -8.05 -5.77
N GLY A 114 4.82 -8.24 -4.47
CA GLY A 114 5.35 -9.35 -3.70
C GLY A 114 4.88 -10.70 -4.25
N VAL A 115 3.59 -10.85 -4.58
CA VAL A 115 3.05 -12.07 -5.18
C VAL A 115 3.63 -12.32 -6.58
N VAL A 116 3.71 -11.27 -7.40
CA VAL A 116 4.26 -11.35 -8.77
C VAL A 116 5.76 -11.66 -8.77
N SER A 117 6.49 -11.29 -7.71
CA SER A 117 7.92 -11.58 -7.57
C SER A 117 8.23 -13.08 -7.45
N ILE A 118 7.24 -13.91 -7.10
CA ILE A 118 7.41 -15.36 -6.97
C ILE A 118 7.56 -15.99 -8.38
N PRO A 119 8.65 -16.74 -8.64
CA PRO A 119 8.87 -17.35 -9.94
C PRO A 119 7.72 -18.28 -10.35
N LYS A 120 7.23 -18.12 -11.59
CA LYS A 120 6.12 -18.93 -12.15
C LYS A 120 6.32 -20.45 -12.01
N ARG A 121 7.57 -20.93 -12.00
CA ARG A 121 7.90 -22.36 -11.82
C ARG A 121 7.48 -22.93 -10.45
N LEU A 122 7.37 -22.09 -9.42
CA LEU A 122 6.87 -22.48 -8.10
C LEU A 122 5.34 -22.45 -8.03
N GLY A 123 4.70 -21.91 -9.08
CA GLY A 123 3.27 -21.68 -9.11
C GLY A 123 2.87 -20.43 -8.33
N LYS A 124 1.56 -20.33 -8.08
CA LYS A 124 0.94 -19.21 -7.37
C LYS A 124 0.71 -19.59 -5.91
N PRO A 125 0.97 -18.70 -4.94
CA PRO A 125 0.66 -18.99 -3.54
C PRO A 125 -0.85 -19.20 -3.38
N LYS A 126 -1.23 -20.18 -2.55
CA LYS A 126 -2.63 -20.40 -2.17
C LYS A 126 -3.12 -19.33 -1.21
N SER A 127 -2.26 -18.92 -0.28
CA SER A 127 -2.54 -17.89 0.70
C SER A 127 -1.32 -16.97 0.91
N VAL A 128 -1.58 -15.74 1.35
CA VAL A 128 -0.57 -14.72 1.62
C VAL A 128 -0.85 -14.09 2.97
N LEU A 129 0.18 -14.00 3.81
CA LEU A 129 0.16 -13.35 5.12
C LEU A 129 0.94 -12.03 5.05
N THR A 130 0.31 -10.92 5.45
CA THR A 130 0.97 -9.59 5.50
C THR A 130 0.58 -8.76 6.72
N ASP A 131 1.44 -7.77 7.03
CA ASP A 131 1.18 -6.79 8.06
C ASP A 131 0.24 -5.66 7.61
N ALA A 132 -0.03 -4.72 8.52
CA ALA A 132 -0.92 -3.60 8.28
C ALA A 132 -0.39 -2.55 7.29
N GLY A 133 0.89 -2.60 6.94
CA GLY A 133 1.50 -1.75 5.92
C GLY A 133 0.97 -2.04 4.51
N TYR A 134 0.52 -3.27 4.27
CA TYR A 134 0.01 -3.76 2.99
C TYR A 134 -1.51 -3.63 2.81
N VAL A 135 -2.21 -3.01 3.76
CA VAL A 135 -3.68 -2.90 3.70
C VAL A 135 -4.12 -2.08 2.50
N ASN A 136 -4.63 -2.77 1.48
CA ASN A 136 -5.14 -2.19 0.26
C ASN A 136 -6.29 -3.05 -0.26
N ALA A 137 -7.52 -2.58 -0.02
CA ALA A 137 -8.71 -3.36 -0.27
C ALA A 137 -8.91 -3.69 -1.77
N ASP A 138 -8.50 -2.81 -2.67
CA ASP A 138 -8.59 -3.08 -4.11
C ASP A 138 -7.57 -4.13 -4.56
N ALA A 139 -6.40 -4.19 -3.91
CA ALA A 139 -5.41 -5.24 -4.14
C ALA A 139 -5.91 -6.60 -3.62
N PHE A 140 -6.64 -6.61 -2.50
CA PHE A 140 -7.26 -7.83 -1.98
C PHE A 140 -8.26 -8.40 -2.98
N ASP A 141 -9.18 -7.58 -3.49
CA ASP A 141 -10.18 -8.02 -4.46
C ASP A 141 -9.53 -8.62 -5.72
N ARG A 142 -8.47 -7.97 -6.25
CA ARG A 142 -7.73 -8.46 -7.42
C ARG A 142 -7.08 -9.81 -7.16
N LEU A 143 -6.40 -9.97 -6.03
CA LEU A 143 -5.70 -11.22 -5.68
C LEU A 143 -6.67 -12.36 -5.34
N GLU A 144 -7.81 -12.05 -4.71
CA GLU A 144 -8.85 -13.04 -4.40
C GLU A 144 -9.57 -13.52 -5.66
N GLN A 145 -9.87 -12.64 -6.62
CA GLN A 145 -10.37 -13.02 -7.96
C GLN A 145 -9.39 -13.97 -8.68
N GLU A 146 -8.12 -13.80 -8.36
CA GLU A 146 -7.00 -14.58 -8.85
C GLU A 146 -6.75 -15.89 -8.08
N GLY A 147 -7.61 -16.21 -7.10
CA GLY A 147 -7.58 -17.43 -6.30
C GLY A 147 -6.59 -17.42 -5.14
N VAL A 148 -6.05 -16.26 -4.77
CA VAL A 148 -5.09 -16.11 -3.66
C VAL A 148 -5.82 -15.64 -2.41
N GLU A 149 -5.76 -16.44 -1.36
CA GLU A 149 -6.39 -16.12 -0.09
C GLU A 149 -5.54 -15.14 0.74
N ILE A 150 -6.08 -13.98 1.09
CA ILE A 150 -5.33 -12.97 1.83
C ILE A 150 -5.61 -13.04 3.33
N TYR A 151 -4.55 -12.88 4.13
CA TYR A 151 -4.57 -12.67 5.56
C TYR A 151 -3.73 -11.42 5.86
N CYS A 152 -4.39 -10.28 6.06
CA CYS A 152 -3.70 -9.01 6.29
C CYS A 152 -4.19 -8.35 7.57
N SER A 153 -3.26 -8.00 8.46
CA SER A 153 -3.60 -7.29 9.70
C SER A 153 -4.23 -5.93 9.39
N VAL A 154 -5.49 -5.73 9.75
CA VAL A 154 -6.22 -4.46 9.48
C VAL A 154 -6.09 -3.41 10.60
N HIS A 155 -5.28 -3.69 11.63
CA HIS A 155 -5.07 -2.82 12.77
C HIS A 155 -3.58 -2.52 12.97
N ARG A 156 -3.26 -1.32 13.47
CA ARG A 156 -1.93 -1.09 14.05
C ARG A 156 -1.83 -1.92 15.32
N GLU A 157 -0.77 -2.71 15.43
CA GLU A 157 -0.45 -3.59 16.58
C GLU A 157 -0.56 -2.89 17.94
N ASP A 158 -0.37 -1.56 18.00
CA ASP A 158 -0.56 -0.73 19.19
C ASP A 158 -1.97 -0.88 19.84
N ALA A 159 -2.96 -1.34 19.07
CA ALA A 159 -4.35 -1.54 19.50
C ALA A 159 -4.61 -2.89 20.20
N HIS A 160 -3.76 -3.89 19.94
CA HIS A 160 -3.94 -5.28 20.39
C HIS A 160 -2.65 -5.79 21.04
N ASN A 161 -2.00 -4.94 21.85
CA ASN A 161 -0.78 -5.27 22.57
C ASN A 161 -1.05 -6.22 23.76
N GLU A 162 -1.79 -7.30 23.51
CA GLU A 162 -1.92 -8.48 24.36
C GLU A 162 -0.86 -9.49 23.93
N ARG A 163 0.42 -9.12 24.05
CA ARG A 163 1.46 -10.15 23.91
C ARG A 163 1.29 -11.08 25.10
N HIS A 164 1.21 -12.39 24.85
CA HIS A 164 1.12 -13.41 25.91
C HIS A 164 2.19 -13.23 27.01
N TYR A 165 3.32 -12.62 26.67
CA TYR A 165 4.43 -12.30 27.58
C TYR A 165 4.79 -10.81 27.53
N ASP A 166 3.82 -9.90 27.70
CA ASP A 166 4.11 -8.48 27.92
C ASP A 166 4.23 -8.16 29.42
N PHE A 167 5.46 -8.17 29.95
CA PHE A 167 5.74 -7.78 31.34
C PHE A 167 5.93 -6.27 31.52
N ARG A 168 5.79 -5.47 30.46
CA ARG A 168 5.87 -4.01 30.57
C ARG A 168 4.66 -3.49 31.35
N PRO A 169 4.81 -2.43 32.16
CA PRO A 169 3.67 -1.82 32.82
C PRO A 169 2.64 -1.41 31.77
N GLN A 170 1.36 -1.74 32.03
CA GLN A 170 0.27 -1.40 31.13
C GLN A 170 0.26 0.11 30.89
N LYS A 171 0.74 0.52 29.73
CA LYS A 171 0.51 1.88 29.25
C LYS A 171 -0.93 1.88 28.76
N ALA A 172 -1.82 2.51 29.51
CA ALA A 172 -3.14 2.88 29.02
C ALA A 172 -2.94 3.82 27.82
N SER A 173 -2.87 3.25 26.62
CA SER A 173 -3.00 4.05 25.41
C SER A 173 -4.42 4.61 25.43
N SER A 174 -4.55 5.90 25.72
CA SER A 174 -5.83 6.62 25.63
C SER A 174 -6.31 6.81 24.19
N ARG A 175 -5.57 6.26 23.21
CA ARG A 175 -5.86 6.44 21.80
C ARG A 175 -6.95 5.45 21.38
N ALA A 176 -8.17 5.98 21.22
CA ALA A 176 -9.27 5.22 20.64
C ALA A 176 -8.86 4.61 19.28
N VAL A 177 -8.99 3.29 19.19
CA VAL A 177 -8.75 2.54 17.96
C VAL A 177 -9.95 2.79 17.06
N LYS A 178 -9.73 3.46 15.93
CA LYS A 178 -10.80 3.64 14.94
C LYS A 178 -11.09 2.29 14.29
N ALA A 179 -12.34 1.85 14.37
CA ALA A 179 -12.78 0.66 13.65
C ALA A 179 -12.70 0.92 12.13
N PRO A 180 -12.29 -0.09 11.33
CA PRO A 180 -12.40 0.00 9.88
C PRO A 180 -13.87 0.19 9.48
N THR A 181 -14.11 1.06 8.51
CA THR A 181 -15.45 1.35 7.98
C THR A 181 -15.70 0.62 6.66
N ASP A 182 -14.65 0.28 5.91
CA ASP A 182 -14.74 -0.50 4.68
C ASP A 182 -15.13 -1.94 5.02
N GLU A 183 -16.19 -2.44 4.38
CA GLU A 183 -16.74 -3.77 4.59
C GLU A 183 -15.70 -4.87 4.35
N ARG A 184 -14.81 -4.69 3.36
CA ARG A 184 -13.72 -5.64 3.05
C ARG A 184 -12.73 -5.76 4.20
N LEU A 185 -12.40 -4.63 4.83
CA LEU A 185 -11.50 -4.59 5.98
C LEU A 185 -12.15 -5.14 7.25
N VAL A 186 -13.47 -4.95 7.41
CA VAL A 186 -14.24 -5.58 8.49
C VAL A 186 -14.27 -7.10 8.33
N ALA A 187 -14.54 -7.60 7.12
CA ALA A 187 -14.50 -9.03 6.83
C ALA A 187 -13.12 -9.63 7.09
N MET A 188 -12.04 -8.95 6.67
CA MET A 188 -10.65 -9.37 6.93
C MET A 188 -10.34 -9.40 8.44
N ARG A 189 -10.79 -8.40 9.20
CA ARG A 189 -10.68 -8.39 10.67
C ARG A 189 -11.32 -9.64 11.28
N ASP A 190 -12.53 -9.95 10.86
CA ASP A 190 -13.33 -11.02 11.44
C ASP A 190 -12.76 -12.39 11.02
N LYS A 191 -12.24 -12.50 9.79
CA LYS A 191 -11.46 -13.65 9.31
C LYS A 191 -10.24 -13.94 10.19
N LEU A 192 -9.45 -12.93 10.53
CA LEU A 192 -8.28 -13.08 11.41
C LEU A 192 -8.64 -13.46 12.86
N ARG A 193 -9.89 -13.24 13.30
CA ARG A 193 -10.37 -13.64 14.63
C ARG A 193 -10.83 -15.08 14.71
N THR A 194 -11.00 -15.76 13.58
CA THR A 194 -11.32 -17.19 13.55
C THR A 194 -10.14 -18.02 14.07
N GLU A 195 -10.40 -19.25 14.53
CA GLU A 195 -9.33 -20.15 15.00
C GLU A 195 -8.30 -20.45 13.89
N ALA A 196 -8.75 -20.57 12.64
CA ALA A 196 -7.86 -20.72 11.49
C ALA A 196 -6.98 -19.47 11.29
N GLY A 197 -7.54 -18.27 11.45
CA GLY A 197 -6.79 -17.02 11.34
C GLY A 197 -5.77 -16.81 12.46
N LYS A 198 -6.06 -17.27 13.69
CA LYS A 198 -5.14 -17.19 14.83
C LYS A 198 -4.03 -18.25 14.82
N ALA A 199 -4.24 -19.34 14.09
CA ALA A 199 -3.28 -20.45 14.01
C ALA A 199 -2.16 -20.23 12.98
N LEU A 200 -2.27 -19.18 12.16
CA LEU A 200 -1.23 -18.72 11.23
C LEU A 200 -0.15 -17.91 11.96
#